data_AF-A0A401PD61-F1
#
_entry.id   AF-A0A401PD61-F1
#
_cell.length_a   1.000
_cell.length_b   1.000
_cell.length_c   1.000
_cell.angle_alpha   90.00
_cell.angle_beta   90.00
_cell.angle_gamma   90.00
#
_symmetry.space_group_name_H-M   'P 1'
#
loop_
_entity.id
_entity.type
_entity.pdbx_description
1 polymer ?
#
loop_
_entity_poly.entity_id
_entity_poly.type
_entity_poly.pdbx_seq_one_letter_code
_entity_poly.pdbx_strand_id
1 'polypeptide(L)'
;MCRRKGGGGSSSVPVCEIVAVHEIEDDGISKENGRWQKMPSFSTELTSHAFTVYYVQRSKGHHWGCSEVTFICSDHLLCNQWVQALKELLDLQAMRPKHLIVFINPFGGKRLGKQIYEDKVAPLFRLACISAEVIVTERANHARDHLLEADLEKYDG
;
A
#
# COMPACT_ATOMS: atom_id res chain seq x y z
N MET A 1 12.85 22.07 2.69
CA MET A 1 11.58 22.54 3.30
C MET A 1 10.42 21.73 2.73
N CYS A 2 9.94 20.73 3.45
CA CYS A 2 8.81 19.89 3.00
C CYS A 2 7.50 20.67 3.14
N ARG A 3 6.78 20.91 2.04
CA ARG A 3 5.46 21.57 2.06
C ARG A 3 4.35 20.52 1.97
N ARG A 4 3.52 20.43 3.01
CA ARG A 4 2.22 19.72 2.96
C ARG A 4 1.24 20.51 2.09
N LYS A 5 0.59 19.88 1.12
CA LYS A 5 -0.69 20.35 0.59
C LYS A 5 -1.80 19.69 1.39
N GLY A 6 -2.31 20.38 2.41
CA GLY A 6 -3.55 20.01 3.12
C GLY A 6 -3.43 19.93 4.64
N GLY A 7 -4.24 20.72 5.35
CA GLY A 7 -4.65 20.53 6.74
C GLY A 7 -3.65 20.95 7.82
N GLY A 8 -3.85 22.12 8.43
CA GLY A 8 -3.13 22.58 9.62
C GLY A 8 -3.47 21.74 10.85
N GLY A 9 -2.48 21.01 11.34
CA GLY A 9 -2.49 20.23 12.57
C GLY A 9 -1.26 19.33 12.62
N SER A 10 -0.60 19.24 13.78
CA SER A 10 0.46 18.25 13.98
C SER A 10 -0.19 16.86 13.98
N SER A 11 -0.16 16.17 12.85
CA SER A 11 -0.64 14.79 12.76
C SER A 11 0.56 13.87 12.98
N SER A 12 0.55 13.11 14.06
CA SER A 12 1.39 11.93 14.20
C SER A 12 0.64 10.72 13.63
N VAL A 13 1.38 9.84 12.96
CA VAL A 13 0.88 8.54 12.50
C VAL A 13 1.68 7.48 13.27
N PRO A 14 1.01 6.62 14.06
CA PRO A 14 1.66 5.46 14.67
C PRO A 14 2.32 4.58 13.61
N VAL A 15 3.49 4.01 13.90
CA VAL A 15 4.20 3.13 12.95
C VAL A 15 3.34 1.93 12.53
N CYS A 16 2.52 1.39 13.43
CA CYS A 16 1.60 0.30 13.13
C CYS A 16 0.44 0.68 12.17
N GLU A 17 0.24 1.97 11.91
CA GLU A 17 -0.73 2.46 10.93
C GLU A 17 -0.07 2.73 9.56
N ILE A 18 1.26 2.65 9.45
CA ILE A 18 1.96 2.77 8.18
C ILE A 18 1.80 1.47 7.39
N VAL A 19 1.31 1.59 6.16
CA VAL A 19 1.08 0.49 5.23
C VAL A 19 2.32 0.25 4.38
N ALA A 20 2.92 1.29 3.82
CA ALA A 20 4.03 1.13 2.87
C ALA A 20 4.86 2.39 2.74
N VAL A 21 6.08 2.23 2.24
CA VAL A 21 6.95 3.34 1.83
C VAL A 21 7.51 3.02 0.45
N HIS A 22 7.24 3.91 -0.52
CA HIS A 22 7.72 3.79 -1.89
C HIS A 22 8.60 4.98 -2.24
N GLU A 23 9.72 4.71 -2.88
CA GLU A 23 10.51 5.75 -3.54
C GLU A 23 9.87 6.06 -4.89
N ILE A 24 9.83 7.34 -5.25
CA ILE A 24 9.44 7.78 -6.57
C ILE A 24 10.73 7.83 -7.38
N GLU A 25 11.01 6.73 -8.07
CA GLU A 25 11.99 6.76 -9.16
C GLU A 25 11.36 7.56 -10.31
N ASP A 26 12.13 8.48 -10.90
CA ASP A 26 11.71 9.26 -12.08
C ASP A 26 11.65 8.32 -13.29
N ASP A 27 10.68 7.41 -13.29
CA ASP A 27 10.40 6.54 -14.41
C ASP A 27 9.85 7.42 -15.53
N GLY A 28 10.76 7.74 -16.45
CA GLY A 28 10.54 8.52 -17.64
C GLY A 28 9.17 8.23 -18.26
N ILE A 29 8.41 9.31 -18.37
CA ILE A 29 7.15 9.47 -19.10
C ILE A 29 6.98 8.41 -20.21
N SER A 30 6.29 7.31 -19.91
CA SER A 30 5.63 6.49 -20.94
C SER A 30 4.23 7.07 -21.15
N LYS A 31 4.16 8.20 -21.86
CA LYS A 31 2.89 8.72 -22.42
C LYS A 31 2.93 8.53 -23.92
N GLU A 32 2.38 7.42 -24.38
CA GLU A 32 1.93 7.30 -25.75
C GLU A 32 0.72 8.23 -25.98
N ASN A 33 0.74 8.91 -27.13
CA ASN A 33 -0.34 9.66 -27.78
C ASN A 33 -0.60 11.11 -27.32
N GLY A 34 0.00 12.07 -28.05
CA GLY A 34 -0.52 13.44 -28.12
C GLY A 34 0.45 14.61 -28.32
N ARG A 35 1.34 14.54 -29.32
CA ARG A 35 1.91 15.66 -30.11
C ARG A 35 1.84 17.08 -29.52
N TRP A 36 2.87 17.51 -28.77
CA TRP A 36 3.43 18.87 -28.75
C TRP A 36 4.92 18.80 -28.37
N GLN A 37 5.82 19.15 -29.29
CA GLN A 37 7.24 19.30 -28.97
C GLN A 37 7.44 20.62 -28.22
N LYS A 38 7.68 20.54 -26.91
CA LYS A 38 8.32 21.64 -26.17
C LYS A 38 9.83 21.38 -26.17
N MET A 39 10.59 22.41 -26.53
CA MET A 39 12.05 22.45 -26.51
C MET A 39 12.61 22.00 -25.15
N PRO A 40 13.81 21.40 -25.12
CA PRO A 40 14.55 21.21 -23.88
C PRO A 40 15.01 22.60 -23.40
N SER A 41 14.29 23.19 -22.45
CA SER A 41 14.81 24.30 -21.69
C SER A 41 15.97 23.77 -20.85
N PHE A 42 17.18 24.25 -21.15
CA PHE A 42 18.36 24.11 -20.32
C PHE A 42 18.08 24.76 -18.95
N SER A 43 17.48 24.00 -18.04
CA SER A 43 17.27 24.34 -16.64
C SER A 43 17.87 23.21 -15.84
N THR A 44 19.02 23.49 -15.23
CA THR A 44 19.72 22.74 -14.19
C THR A 44 18.86 21.63 -13.58
N GLU A 45 19.17 20.38 -13.91
CA GLU A 45 18.50 19.18 -13.41
C GLU A 45 18.64 19.09 -11.88
N LEU A 46 17.69 19.69 -11.16
CA LEU A 46 17.42 19.32 -9.77
C LEU A 46 16.59 18.04 -9.83
N THR A 47 17.25 16.89 -9.95
CA THR A 47 16.62 15.58 -9.73
C THR A 47 16.05 15.58 -8.31
N SER A 48 14.78 15.94 -8.19
CA SER A 48 14.12 16.02 -6.89
C SER A 48 13.76 14.61 -6.50
N HIS A 49 14.45 14.07 -5.50
CA HIS A 49 14.15 12.74 -4.97
C HIS A 49 12.89 12.84 -4.12
N ALA A 50 12.02 11.84 -4.19
CA ALA A 50 10.82 11.83 -3.40
C ALA A 50 10.46 10.42 -2.95
N PHE A 51 9.80 10.34 -1.81
CA PHE A 51 9.24 9.09 -1.32
C PHE A 51 7.85 9.34 -0.75
N THR A 52 6.98 8.36 -0.89
CA THR A 52 5.60 8.39 -0.41
C THR A 52 5.43 7.38 0.71
N VAL A 53 4.87 7.85 1.83
CA VAL A 53 4.46 7.02 2.95
C VAL A 53 2.95 6.85 2.89
N TYR A 54 2.51 5.60 2.77
CA TYR A 54 1.11 5.19 2.81
C TYR A 54 0.75 4.78 4.22
N TYR A 55 -0.40 5.24 4.71
CA TYR A 55 -0.87 4.93 6.05
C TYR A 55 -2.39 4.83 6.10
N VAL A 56 -2.90 4.12 7.10
CA VAL A 56 -4.33 4.07 7.38
C VAL A 56 -4.70 5.15 8.39
N GLN A 57 -5.86 5.76 8.20
CA GLN A 57 -6.41 6.73 9.14
C GLN A 57 -7.83 6.34 9.52
N ARG A 58 -8.10 6.28 10.83
CA ARG A 58 -9.45 6.14 11.35
C ARG A 58 -10.24 7.43 11.14
N SER A 59 -11.37 7.30 10.45
CA SER A 59 -12.39 8.34 10.36
C SER A 59 -13.49 8.13 11.40
N LYS A 60 -14.35 9.13 11.59
CA LYS A 60 -15.57 8.99 12.39
C LYS A 60 -16.40 7.80 11.87
N GLY A 61 -17.03 7.05 12.79
CA GLY A 61 -17.94 5.96 12.42
C GLY A 61 -17.28 4.61 12.08
N HIS A 62 -16.09 4.31 12.63
CA HIS A 62 -15.36 3.03 12.40
C HIS A 62 -14.92 2.78 10.96
N HIS A 63 -14.82 3.84 10.15
CA HIS A 63 -14.34 3.75 8.79
C HIS A 63 -12.83 3.95 8.74
N TRP A 64 -12.15 3.12 7.98
CA TRP A 64 -10.72 3.25 7.72
C TRP A 64 -10.52 3.76 6.30
N GLY A 65 -9.67 4.78 6.16
CA GLY A 65 -9.23 5.30 4.87
C GLY A 65 -7.73 5.05 4.69
N CYS A 66 -7.30 4.74 3.47
CA CYS A 66 -5.89 4.78 3.09
C CYS A 66 -5.56 6.20 2.65
N SER A 67 -4.52 6.77 3.23
CA SER A 67 -3.99 8.09 2.94
C SER A 67 -2.51 7.99 2.60
N GLU A 68 -1.97 9.02 1.96
CA GLU A 68 -0.56 9.08 1.60
C GLU A 68 0.02 10.47 1.86
N VAL A 69 1.32 10.52 2.13
CA VAL A 69 2.10 11.75 2.19
C VAL A 69 3.39 11.55 1.41
N THR A 70 3.65 12.45 0.48
CA THR A 70 4.89 12.48 -0.31
C THR A 70 5.85 13.52 0.26
N PHE A 71 7.07 13.08 0.53
CA PHE A 71 8.19 13.92 0.94
C PHE A 71 9.09 14.15 -0.26
N ILE A 72 9.49 15.41 -0.46
CA ILE A 72 10.40 15.80 -1.53
C ILE A 72 11.71 16.24 -0.88
N CYS A 73 12.81 15.68 -1.38
CA CYS A 73 14.15 15.80 -0.87
C CYS A 73 15.08 16.31 -1.98
N SER A 74 15.87 17.32 -1.66
CA SER A 74 16.95 17.80 -2.53
C SER A 74 18.21 16.92 -2.42
N ASP A 75 18.33 16.15 -1.34
CA ASP A 75 19.44 15.25 -1.07
C ASP A 75 18.98 13.80 -1.22
N HIS A 76 19.54 13.10 -2.20
CA HIS A 76 19.29 11.69 -2.49
C HIS A 76 19.65 10.78 -1.33
N LEU A 77 20.78 11.05 -0.66
CA LEU A 77 21.29 10.19 0.40
C LEU A 77 20.34 10.26 1.60
N LEU A 78 19.91 11.48 1.97
CA LEU A 78 18.95 11.67 3.04
C LEU A 78 17.59 11.04 2.70
N CYS A 79 17.13 11.16 1.45
CA CYS A 79 15.90 10.50 0.98
C CYS A 79 15.97 8.99 1.20
N ASN A 80 17.05 8.36 0.73
CA ASN A 80 17.29 6.93 0.91
C ASN A 80 17.37 6.52 2.38
N GLN A 81 18.06 7.29 3.23
CA GLN A 81 18.14 7.01 4.66
C GLN A 81 16.75 6.95 5.32
N TRP A 82 15.85 7.88 4.96
CA TRP A 82 14.48 7.86 5.46
C TRP A 82 13.70 6.65 4.97
N VAL A 83 13.80 6.32 3.67
CA VAL A 83 13.12 5.16 3.10
C VAL A 83 13.60 3.87 3.77
N GLN A 84 14.90 3.69 3.94
CA GLN A 84 15.47 2.51 4.59
C GLN A 84 15.07 2.42 6.06
N ALA A 85 15.21 3.51 6.82
CA ALA A 85 14.82 3.53 8.24
C ALA A 85 13.34 3.19 8.43
N LEU A 86 12.45 3.69 7.56
CA LEU A 86 11.03 3.35 7.64
C LEU A 86 10.74 1.90 7.23
N LYS A 87 11.41 1.37 6.20
CA LYS A 87 11.29 -0.04 5.80
C LYS A 87 11.76 -0.97 6.92
N GLU A 88 12.91 -0.67 7.54
CA GLU A 88 13.41 -1.42 8.70
C GLU A 88 12.42 -1.39 9.88
N LEU A 89 11.85 -0.22 10.20
CA LEU A 89 10.84 -0.10 11.25
C LEU A 89 9.58 -0.94 10.97
N LEU A 90 9.20 -1.01 9.69
CA LEU A 90 8.07 -1.81 9.22
C LEU A 90 8.36 -3.31 9.28
N ASP A 91 9.58 -3.74 8.94
CA ASP A 91 10.01 -5.14 8.98
C ASP A 91 10.18 -5.67 10.42
N LEU A 92 10.51 -4.78 11.37
CA LEU A 92 10.59 -5.11 12.80
C LEU A 92 9.20 -5.31 13.45
N GLN A 93 8.10 -5.00 12.76
CA GLN A 93 6.76 -5.21 13.31
C GLN A 93 6.41 -6.71 13.28
N ALA A 94 6.65 -7.42 14.39
CA ALA A 94 6.33 -8.85 14.53
C ALA A 94 4.85 -9.21 14.29
N MET A 95 3.94 -8.24 14.46
CA MET A 95 2.50 -8.42 14.26
C MET A 95 2.04 -8.16 12.82
N ARG A 96 2.94 -7.79 11.92
CA ARG A 96 2.59 -7.48 10.53
C ARG A 96 2.55 -8.77 9.71
N PRO A 97 1.37 -9.20 9.22
CA PRO A 97 1.27 -10.42 8.44
C PRO A 97 1.97 -10.25 7.09
N LYS A 98 2.56 -11.34 6.58
CA LYS A 98 3.21 -11.44 5.27
C LYS A 98 2.48 -12.42 4.36
N HIS A 99 1.90 -13.48 4.93
CA HIS A 99 1.18 -14.52 4.20
C HIS A 99 -0.20 -14.72 4.82
N LEU A 100 -1.26 -14.47 4.05
CA LEU A 100 -2.65 -14.63 4.49
C LEU A 100 -3.38 -15.65 3.61
N ILE A 101 -4.38 -16.31 4.20
CA ILE A 101 -5.38 -17.07 3.45
C ILE A 101 -6.72 -16.33 3.47
N VAL A 102 -7.33 -16.14 2.30
CA VAL A 102 -8.56 -15.35 2.13
C VAL A 102 -9.66 -16.19 1.54
N PHE A 103 -10.70 -16.45 2.33
CA PHE A 103 -11.91 -17.11 1.86
C PHE A 103 -12.94 -16.09 1.37
N ILE A 104 -13.37 -16.23 0.11
CA ILE A 104 -14.40 -15.37 -0.49
C ILE A 104 -15.67 -16.19 -0.65
N ASN A 105 -16.75 -15.77 0.01
CA ASN A 105 -18.09 -16.31 -0.26
C ASN A 105 -18.74 -15.54 -1.43
N PRO A 106 -18.87 -16.13 -2.64
CA PRO A 106 -19.42 -15.43 -3.79
C PRO A 106 -20.92 -15.13 -3.65
N PHE A 107 -21.64 -15.88 -2.81
CA PHE A 107 -23.08 -15.73 -2.62
C PHE A 107 -23.46 -14.86 -1.41
N GLY A 108 -22.47 -14.34 -0.66
CA GLY A 108 -22.71 -13.50 0.50
C GLY A 108 -23.27 -12.12 0.15
N GLY A 109 -24.23 -11.62 0.94
CA GLY A 109 -24.78 -10.26 0.83
C GLY A 109 -25.23 -9.90 -0.59
N LYS A 110 -24.65 -8.85 -1.17
CA LYS A 110 -24.94 -8.36 -2.54
C LYS A 110 -24.24 -9.14 -3.65
N ARG A 111 -23.57 -10.27 -3.35
CA ARG A 111 -22.81 -11.11 -4.30
C ARG A 111 -21.63 -10.40 -4.99
N LEU A 112 -21.09 -9.37 -4.34
CA LEU A 112 -19.95 -8.59 -4.82
C LEU A 112 -18.63 -8.99 -4.16
N GLY A 113 -18.60 -10.06 -3.36
CA GLY A 113 -17.44 -10.41 -2.53
C GLY A 113 -16.13 -10.51 -3.32
N LYS A 114 -16.18 -11.21 -4.46
CA LYS A 114 -15.02 -11.35 -5.37
C LYS A 114 -14.56 -10.01 -5.94
N GLN A 115 -15.49 -9.23 -6.47
CA GLN A 115 -15.18 -7.92 -7.04
C GLN A 115 -14.63 -6.95 -5.97
N ILE A 116 -15.21 -6.93 -4.77
CA ILE A 116 -14.72 -6.09 -3.66
C ILE A 116 -13.30 -6.47 -3.28
N TYR A 117 -12.98 -7.77 -3.26
CA TYR A 117 -11.63 -8.23 -3.00
C TYR A 117 -10.66 -7.71 -4.07
N GLU A 118 -10.98 -7.92 -5.35
CA GLU A 118 -10.15 -7.50 -6.49
C GLU A 118 -9.94 -5.98 -6.56
N ASP A 119 -11.01 -5.20 -6.37
CA ASP A 119 -11.00 -3.75 -6.53
C ASP A 119 -10.42 -3.01 -5.32
N LYS A 120 -10.55 -3.57 -4.10
CA LYS A 120 -10.25 -2.84 -2.85
C LYS A 120 -9.24 -3.52 -1.94
N VAL A 121 -9.32 -4.84 -1.77
CA VAL A 121 -8.49 -5.57 -0.79
C VAL A 121 -7.15 -5.97 -1.39
N ALA A 122 -7.16 -6.59 -2.57
CA ALA A 122 -5.95 -7.04 -3.25
C ALA A 122 -4.95 -5.90 -3.52
N PRO A 123 -5.36 -4.68 -3.94
CA PRO A 123 -4.44 -3.55 -4.08
C PRO A 123 -3.79 -3.15 -2.76
N LEU A 124 -4.55 -3.19 -1.66
CA LEU A 124 -4.03 -2.87 -0.32
C LEU A 124 -3.02 -3.91 0.15
N PHE A 125 -3.29 -5.20 -0.07
CA PHE A 125 -2.35 -6.27 0.27
C PHE A 125 -1.06 -6.15 -0.55
N ARG A 126 -1.17 -5.90 -1.86
CA ARG A 126 0.01 -5.64 -2.71
C ARG A 126 0.82 -4.44 -2.20
N LEU A 127 0.15 -3.34 -1.89
CA LEU A 127 0.79 -2.14 -1.34
C LEU A 127 1.53 -2.47 -0.03
N ALA A 128 0.93 -3.29 0.83
CA ALA A 128 1.50 -3.70 2.09
C ALA A 128 2.52 -4.86 1.98
N CYS A 129 2.89 -5.29 0.77
CA CYS A 129 3.73 -6.47 0.53
C CYS A 129 3.21 -7.75 1.21
N ILE A 130 1.89 -7.90 1.29
CA ILE A 130 1.21 -9.10 1.81
C ILE A 130 0.87 -10.03 0.65
N SER A 131 1.34 -11.26 0.72
CA SER A 131 0.91 -12.33 -0.18
C SER A 131 -0.37 -12.95 0.35
N ALA A 132 -1.38 -13.13 -0.49
CA ALA A 132 -2.65 -13.72 -0.10
C ALA A 132 -3.04 -14.88 -1.03
N GLU A 133 -3.29 -16.05 -0.45
CA GLU A 133 -3.91 -17.18 -1.13
C GLU A 133 -5.43 -17.05 -1.07
N VAL A 134 -6.08 -16.96 -2.23
CA VAL A 134 -7.50 -16.64 -2.31
C VAL A 134 -8.30 -17.86 -2.72
N ILE A 135 -9.25 -18.26 -1.87
CA ILE A 135 -10.11 -19.42 -2.09
C ILE A 135 -11.56 -18.95 -2.15
N VAL A 136 -12.17 -19.12 -3.31
CA VAL A 136 -13.61 -18.88 -3.47
C VAL A 136 -14.38 -20.09 -2.95
N THR A 137 -15.29 -19.88 -2.00
CA THR A 137 -16.05 -20.97 -1.42
C THR A 137 -17.22 -21.37 -2.32
N GLU A 138 -17.47 -22.67 -2.43
CA GLU A 138 -18.48 -23.22 -3.36
C GLU A 138 -19.71 -23.75 -2.61
N ARG A 139 -19.55 -24.11 -1.34
CA ARG A 139 -20.58 -24.72 -0.51
C ARG A 139 -20.49 -24.28 0.96
N ALA A 140 -21.55 -24.53 1.71
CA ALA A 140 -21.54 -24.38 3.15
C ALA A 140 -20.41 -25.23 3.78
N ASN A 141 -19.77 -24.69 4.81
CA ASN A 141 -18.61 -25.28 5.50
C ASN A 141 -17.34 -25.48 4.66
N HIS A 142 -17.28 -25.06 3.38
CA HIS A 142 -16.09 -25.27 2.55
C HIS A 142 -14.80 -24.69 3.17
N ALA A 143 -14.85 -23.47 3.70
CA ALA A 143 -13.71 -22.86 4.37
C ALA A 143 -13.28 -23.65 5.61
N ARG A 144 -14.25 -24.14 6.40
CA ARG A 144 -13.97 -24.96 7.59
C ARG A 144 -13.26 -26.26 7.20
N ASP A 145 -13.79 -26.96 6.20
CA ASP A 145 -13.23 -28.24 5.75
C ASP A 145 -11.81 -28.04 5.20
N HIS A 146 -11.59 -26.96 4.43
CA HIS A 146 -10.26 -26.60 3.94
C HIS A 146 -9.28 -26.31 5.09
N LEU A 147 -9.71 -25.59 6.12
CA LEU A 147 -8.88 -25.29 7.29
C LEU A 147 -8.52 -26.54 8.13
N LEU A 148 -9.29 -27.63 8.04
CA LEU A 148 -8.98 -28.88 8.74
C LEU A 148 -7.90 -29.71 8.02
N GLU A 149 -7.72 -29.50 6.71
CA GLU A 149 -6.80 -30.26 5.86
C GLU A 149 -5.54 -29.44 5.50
N ALA A 150 -5.62 -28.12 5.53
CA ALA A 150 -4.54 -27.23 5.14
C ALA A 150 -3.43 -27.17 6.20
N ASP A 151 -2.18 -27.06 5.72
CA ASP A 151 -1.06 -26.64 6.54
C ASP A 151 -1.19 -25.13 6.82
N LEU A 152 -1.47 -24.79 8.08
CA LEU A 152 -1.69 -23.42 8.52
C LEU A 152 -0.41 -22.73 9.03
N GLU A 153 0.70 -23.46 9.21
CA GLU A 153 1.95 -22.89 9.74
C GLU A 153 2.58 -21.86 8.79
N LYS A 154 2.21 -21.92 7.51
CA LYS A 154 2.69 -20.99 6.47
C LYS A 154 1.91 -19.67 6.39
N TYR A 155 0.85 -19.48 7.17
CA TYR A 155 0.07 -18.23 7.19
C TYR A 155 0.17 -17.54 8.54
N ASP A 156 0.22 -16.21 8.50
CA ASP A 156 0.28 -15.34 9.68
C ASP A 156 -1.13 -14.96 10.20
N GLY A 157 -2.18 -15.34 9.48
CA GLY A 157 -3.58 -15.07 9.80
C GLY A 157 -4.57 -15.39 8.69
#